data_AF-A0A2J7PJ51-F1
#
_entry.id   AF-A0A2J7PJ51-F1
#
_cell.length_a   1.000
_cell.length_b   1.000
_cell.length_c   1.000
_cell.angle_alpha   90.00
_cell.angle_beta   90.00
_cell.angle_gamma   90.00
#
_symmetry.space_group_name_H-M   'P 1'
#
loop_
_entity.id
_entity.type
_entity.pdbx_description
1 polymer ?
#
loop_
_entity_poly.entity_id
_entity_poly.type
_entity_poly.pdbx_seq_one_letter_code
_entity_poly.pdbx_strand_id
1 'polypeptide(L)'
;MGTPANLIIQGALAIALLLVTALQVGVADTDAFFSLRQRENIKFWADELGDELWYLGQSITKATDMKARYKKLHLRVQEKDGEAILKEIVDNVQRMLDRKMDAVRCIVIAAEDAAESFNRTNVPENYTFYSAKDSYIAGDTEQSENLDNSTYTPMELYTDSHFYNIPVNLNYSIVHVPTNIYYEDDPVYDTIKWSESLDDVFIQNYYSDPALSFQYFGSSLGIMRSYPGSGTFKQQPALRTL
;
A
#
# COMPACT_ATOMS: atom_id res chain seq x y z
N MET A 1 38.18 82.35 45.10
CA MET A 1 39.18 81.61 44.31
C MET A 1 38.51 80.37 43.72
N GLY A 2 37.86 80.50 42.56
CA GLY A 2 37.59 79.35 41.70
C GLY A 2 38.76 79.29 40.72
N THR A 3 39.48 78.17 40.68
CA THR A 3 40.69 78.03 39.85
C THR A 3 40.34 77.99 38.36
N PRO A 4 41.19 78.53 37.47
CA PRO A 4 40.95 78.63 36.03
C PRO A 4 40.78 77.26 35.32
N ALA A 5 41.18 76.16 35.98
CA ALA A 5 40.97 74.81 35.48
C ALA A 5 39.49 74.40 35.39
N ASN A 6 38.63 74.90 36.29
CA ASN A 6 37.20 74.53 36.31
C ASN A 6 36.41 75.08 35.11
N LEU A 7 36.81 76.23 34.56
CA LEU A 7 36.11 76.85 33.43
C LEU A 7 36.39 76.10 32.11
N ILE A 8 37.63 75.64 31.92
CA ILE A 8 38.06 74.88 30.74
C ILE A 8 37.41 73.49 30.75
N ILE A 9 37.34 72.85 31.90
CA ILE A 9 36.71 71.53 32.07
C ILE A 9 35.19 71.61 31.84
N GLN A 10 34.53 72.66 32.32
CA GLN A 10 33.10 72.86 32.06
C GLN A 10 32.80 73.15 30.58
N GLY A 11 33.65 73.94 29.91
CA GLY A 11 33.51 74.21 28.48
C GLY A 11 33.70 72.96 27.61
N ALA A 12 34.71 72.14 27.92
CA ALA A 12 34.96 70.88 27.23
C ALA A 12 33.83 69.85 27.45
N LEU A 13 33.27 69.78 28.66
CA LEU A 13 32.11 68.93 28.98
C LEU A 13 30.86 69.35 28.22
N ALA A 14 30.59 70.66 28.09
CA ALA A 14 29.42 71.15 27.37
C ALA A 14 29.49 70.84 25.87
N ILE A 15 30.68 70.98 25.26
CA ILE A 15 30.90 70.67 23.84
C ILE A 15 30.84 69.16 23.60
N ALA A 16 31.41 68.35 24.50
CA ALA A 16 31.29 66.90 24.43
C ALA A 16 29.83 66.44 24.58
N LEU A 17 29.05 67.05 25.47
CA LEU A 17 27.63 66.75 25.64
C LEU A 17 26.83 67.12 24.38
N LEU A 18 27.10 68.29 23.79
CA LEU A 18 26.46 68.72 22.54
C LEU A 18 26.79 67.78 21.37
N LEU A 19 28.06 67.39 21.23
CA LEU A 19 28.49 66.44 20.19
C LEU A 19 27.89 65.05 20.39
N VAL A 20 27.77 64.58 21.62
CA VAL A 20 27.14 63.29 21.94
C VAL A 20 25.63 63.33 21.65
N THR A 21 24.94 64.42 22.00
CA THR A 21 23.52 64.59 21.64
C THR A 21 23.31 64.71 20.14
N ALA A 22 24.20 65.40 19.42
CA ALA A 22 24.11 65.52 17.96
C ALA A 22 24.40 64.18 17.24
N LEU A 23 25.35 63.38 17.75
CA LEU A 23 25.58 62.02 17.24
C LEU A 23 24.41 61.07 17.55
N GLN A 24 23.77 61.20 18.71
CA GLN A 24 22.63 60.36 19.10
C GLN A 24 21.37 60.68 18.29
N VAL A 25 21.16 61.94 17.90
CA VAL A 25 20.06 62.34 17.01
C VAL A 25 20.34 61.94 15.55
N GLY A 26 21.60 61.96 15.11
CA GLY A 26 21.98 61.61 13.73
C GLY A 26 21.96 60.11 13.40
N VAL A 27 22.02 59.22 14.39
CA VAL A 27 22.07 57.75 14.20
C VAL A 27 20.75 57.04 14.55
N ALA A 28 19.87 57.65 15.35
CA ALA A 28 18.66 57.00 15.83
C ALA A 28 17.44 57.08 14.89
N ASP A 29 17.42 57.98 13.91
CA ASP A 29 16.19 58.32 13.18
C ASP A 29 16.08 57.79 11.75
N THR A 30 17.13 57.19 11.18
CA THR A 30 17.03 56.60 9.83
C THR A 30 16.46 55.18 9.87
N ASP A 31 16.90 54.33 10.78
CA ASP A 31 16.50 52.90 10.75
C ASP A 31 15.06 52.69 11.26
N ALA A 32 14.62 53.46 12.25
CA ALA A 32 13.26 53.37 12.80
C ALA A 32 12.19 53.92 11.83
N PHE A 33 12.47 55.05 11.16
CA PHE A 33 11.56 55.66 10.20
C PHE A 33 11.47 54.86 8.89
N PHE A 34 12.60 54.34 8.39
CA PHE A 34 12.59 53.42 7.25
C PHE A 34 11.86 52.10 7.59
N SER A 35 11.94 51.58 8.83
CA SER A 35 11.25 50.34 9.23
C SER A 35 9.72 50.47 9.34
N LEU A 36 9.18 51.64 9.70
CA LEU A 36 7.73 51.85 9.80
C LEU A 36 7.12 52.00 8.40
N ARG A 37 7.73 52.85 7.55
CA ARG A 37 7.29 53.03 6.17
C ARG A 37 7.42 51.75 5.33
N GLN A 38 8.48 50.96 5.55
CA GLN A 38 8.61 49.64 4.92
C GLN A 38 7.55 48.65 5.41
N ARG A 39 7.20 48.64 6.70
CA ARG A 39 6.11 47.79 7.22
C ARG A 39 4.74 48.18 6.65
N GLU A 40 4.46 49.46 6.52
CA GLU A 40 3.24 49.96 5.88
C GLU A 40 3.19 49.58 4.40
N ASN A 41 4.30 49.72 3.68
CA ASN A 41 4.38 49.30 2.28
C ASN A 41 4.20 47.78 2.13
N ILE A 42 4.85 46.95 2.96
CA ILE A 42 4.71 45.50 2.91
C ILE A 42 3.26 45.08 3.19
N LYS A 43 2.59 45.73 4.15
CA LYS A 43 1.16 45.50 4.40
C LYS A 43 0.32 45.88 3.18
N PHE A 44 0.55 47.06 2.62
CA PHE A 44 -0.16 47.50 1.42
C PHE A 44 0.01 46.52 0.24
N TRP A 45 1.25 46.09 -0.05
CA TRP A 45 1.51 45.11 -1.10
C TRP A 45 0.92 43.73 -0.80
N ALA A 46 0.91 43.30 0.47
CA ALA A 46 0.31 42.04 0.87
C ALA A 46 -1.22 42.06 0.75
N ASP A 47 -1.85 43.19 1.09
CA ASP A 47 -3.29 43.40 0.95
C ASP A 47 -3.68 43.44 -0.53
N GLU A 48 -2.98 44.22 -1.35
CA GLU A 48 -3.24 44.34 -2.79
C GLU A 48 -3.05 43.00 -3.52
N LEU A 49 -1.94 42.30 -3.23
CA LEU A 49 -1.70 40.97 -3.80
C LEU A 49 -2.73 39.96 -3.31
N GLY A 50 -3.17 40.06 -2.05
CA GLY A 50 -4.23 39.23 -1.48
C GLY A 50 -5.56 39.43 -2.18
N ASP A 51 -5.94 40.68 -2.46
CA ASP A 51 -7.17 41.05 -3.15
C ASP A 51 -7.16 40.59 -4.61
N GLU A 52 -6.04 40.78 -5.32
CA GLU A 52 -5.86 40.29 -6.69
C GLU A 52 -5.90 38.75 -6.76
N LEU A 53 -5.23 38.06 -5.83
CA LEU A 53 -5.25 36.60 -5.78
C LEU A 53 -6.64 36.07 -5.44
N TRP A 54 -7.37 36.76 -4.55
CA TRP A 54 -8.75 36.43 -4.20
C TRP A 54 -9.69 36.61 -5.41
N TYR A 55 -9.57 37.72 -6.12
CA TYR A 55 -10.38 37.99 -7.31
C TYR A 55 -10.06 37.00 -8.44
N LEU A 56 -8.78 36.72 -8.69
CA LEU A 56 -8.34 35.70 -9.63
C LEU A 56 -8.88 34.33 -9.25
N GLY A 57 -8.78 33.97 -7.97
CA GLY A 57 -9.32 32.73 -7.42
C GLY A 57 -10.81 32.59 -7.66
N GLN A 58 -11.61 33.63 -7.40
CA GLN A 58 -13.05 33.63 -7.67
C GLN A 58 -13.36 33.55 -9.17
N SER A 59 -12.62 34.29 -10.01
CA SER A 59 -12.81 34.33 -11.46
C SER A 59 -12.52 32.98 -12.13
N ILE A 60 -11.43 32.32 -11.72
CA ILE A 60 -11.02 31.02 -12.26
C ILE A 60 -11.93 29.90 -11.71
N THR A 61 -12.11 29.83 -10.39
CA THR A 61 -12.87 28.72 -9.77
C THR A 61 -14.37 28.83 -10.03
N LYS A 62 -14.88 30.05 -10.24
CA LYS A 62 -16.32 30.36 -10.38
C LYS A 62 -17.16 29.70 -9.29
N ALA A 63 -16.64 29.68 -8.06
CA ALA A 63 -17.27 29.01 -6.93
C ALA A 63 -18.70 29.51 -6.66
N THR A 64 -18.95 30.80 -6.89
CA THR A 64 -20.26 31.44 -6.78
C THR A 64 -21.25 30.90 -7.81
N ASP A 65 -20.83 30.78 -9.08
CA ASP A 65 -21.63 30.19 -10.15
C ASP A 65 -21.96 28.73 -9.87
N MET A 66 -20.99 27.97 -9.35
CA MET A 66 -21.19 26.57 -8.98
C MET A 66 -22.23 26.45 -7.87
N LYS A 67 -22.08 27.23 -6.79
CA LYS A 67 -23.07 27.29 -5.69
C LYS A 67 -24.47 27.67 -6.18
N ALA A 68 -24.57 28.60 -7.13
CA ALA A 68 -25.84 28.99 -7.73
C ALA A 68 -26.46 27.85 -8.57
N ARG A 69 -25.65 27.08 -9.31
CA ARG A 69 -26.11 25.90 -10.05
C ARG A 69 -26.62 24.80 -9.12
N TYR A 70 -25.90 24.49 -8.04
CA TYR A 70 -26.33 23.49 -7.05
C TYR A 70 -27.72 23.83 -6.47
N LYS A 71 -28.03 25.13 -6.24
CA LYS A 71 -29.36 25.58 -5.81
C LYS A 71 -30.44 25.44 -6.89
N LYS A 72 -30.09 25.63 -8.16
CA LYS A 72 -31.01 25.51 -9.31
C LYS A 72 -31.34 24.06 -9.68
N LEU A 73 -30.44 23.12 -9.38
CA LEU A 73 -30.56 21.72 -9.77
C LEU A 73 -31.58 20.91 -8.94
N HIS A 74 -32.36 21.54 -8.05
CA HIS A 74 -33.35 20.87 -7.18
C HIS A 74 -32.81 19.60 -6.49
N LEU A 75 -31.57 19.68 -6.00
CA LEU A 75 -30.91 18.55 -5.38
C LEU A 75 -31.57 18.22 -4.04
N ARG A 76 -31.81 16.92 -3.81
CA ARG A 76 -32.34 16.42 -2.56
C ARG A 76 -31.20 16.24 -1.56
N VAL A 77 -31.14 17.11 -0.56
CA VAL A 77 -30.26 16.91 0.61
C VAL A 77 -30.87 15.82 1.47
N GLN A 78 -30.10 14.76 1.75
CA GLN A 78 -30.50 13.70 2.67
C GLN A 78 -29.56 13.71 3.86
N GLU A 79 -30.12 13.77 5.05
CA GLU A 79 -29.36 13.50 6.26
C GLU A 79 -28.99 12.02 6.29
N LYS A 80 -27.75 11.73 6.67
CA LYS A 80 -27.22 10.38 6.77
C LYS A 80 -26.91 10.12 8.23
N ASP A 81 -27.60 9.13 8.79
CA ASP A 81 -27.33 8.63 10.14
C ASP A 81 -26.04 7.79 10.12
N GLY A 82 -25.03 8.26 10.85
CA GLY A 82 -23.74 7.59 10.95
C GLY A 82 -23.83 6.25 11.69
N GLU A 83 -24.73 6.12 12.67
CA GLU A 83 -24.90 4.87 13.42
C GLU A 83 -25.54 3.79 12.56
N ALA A 84 -26.55 4.16 11.76
CA ALA A 84 -27.16 3.26 10.78
C ALA A 84 -26.15 2.76 9.73
N ILE A 85 -25.29 3.66 9.20
CA ILE A 85 -24.23 3.28 8.25
C ILE A 85 -23.24 2.33 8.92
N LEU A 86 -22.81 2.63 10.15
CA LEU A 86 -21.88 1.77 10.87
C LEU A 86 -22.47 0.37 11.08
N LYS A 87 -23.75 0.29 11.46
CA LYS A 87 -24.46 -0.98 11.63
C LYS A 87 -24.50 -1.77 10.32
N GLU A 88 -24.80 -1.11 9.20
CA GLU A 88 -24.78 -1.74 7.87
C GLU A 88 -23.39 -2.29 7.51
N ILE A 89 -22.33 -1.51 7.78
CA ILE A 89 -20.94 -1.94 7.55
C ILE A 89 -20.61 -3.17 8.41
N VAL A 90 -20.94 -3.13 9.70
CA VAL A 90 -20.69 -4.24 10.63
C VAL A 90 -21.42 -5.50 10.16
N ASP A 91 -22.69 -5.39 9.80
CA ASP A 91 -23.48 -6.53 9.30
C ASP A 91 -22.89 -7.11 8.00
N ASN A 92 -22.44 -6.24 7.08
CA ASN A 92 -21.82 -6.69 5.81
C ASN A 92 -20.47 -7.37 6.04
N VAL A 93 -19.63 -6.82 6.93
CA VAL A 93 -18.34 -7.41 7.31
C VAL A 93 -18.55 -8.74 8.01
N GLN A 94 -19.54 -8.85 8.90
CA GLN A 94 -19.86 -10.10 9.57
C GLN A 94 -20.23 -11.19 8.55
N ARG A 95 -21.17 -10.92 7.64
CA ARG A 95 -21.55 -11.88 6.58
C ARG A 95 -20.38 -12.26 5.69
N MET A 96 -19.49 -11.32 5.38
CA MET A 96 -18.28 -11.60 4.60
C MET A 96 -17.35 -12.55 5.36
N LEU A 97 -17.11 -12.30 6.65
CA LEU A 97 -16.24 -13.14 7.48
C LEU A 97 -16.82 -14.54 7.70
N ASP A 98 -18.14 -14.64 7.89
CA ASP A 98 -18.83 -15.92 8.04
C ASP A 98 -18.63 -16.80 6.79
N ARG A 99 -18.79 -16.23 5.59
CA ARG A 99 -18.53 -16.94 4.32
C ARG A 99 -17.07 -17.38 4.17
N LYS A 100 -16.12 -16.53 4.55
CA LYS A 100 -14.68 -16.88 4.53
C LYS A 100 -14.38 -18.02 5.50
N MET A 101 -15.00 -18.01 6.68
CA MET A 101 -14.86 -19.06 7.66
C MET A 101 -15.46 -20.38 7.16
N ASP A 102 -16.62 -20.34 6.50
CA ASP A 102 -17.23 -21.53 5.91
C ASP A 102 -16.37 -22.14 4.80
N ALA A 103 -15.80 -21.32 3.90
CA ALA A 103 -14.85 -21.79 2.89
C ALA A 103 -13.62 -22.50 3.51
N VAL A 104 -13.06 -21.94 4.60
CA VAL A 104 -11.96 -22.55 5.34
C VAL A 104 -12.39 -23.87 5.99
N ARG A 105 -13.58 -23.94 6.59
CA ARG A 105 -14.12 -25.18 7.17
C ARG A 105 -14.26 -26.28 6.12
N CYS A 106 -14.76 -25.96 4.93
CA CYS A 106 -14.86 -26.92 3.82
C CYS A 106 -13.48 -27.49 3.46
N ILE A 107 -12.44 -26.64 3.39
CA ILE A 107 -11.06 -27.09 3.13
C ILE A 107 -10.56 -27.99 4.26
N VAL A 108 -10.80 -27.63 5.52
CA VAL A 108 -10.36 -28.43 6.68
C VAL A 108 -10.98 -29.82 6.65
N ILE A 109 -12.31 -29.90 6.51
CA ILE A 109 -13.03 -31.19 6.48
C ILE A 109 -12.53 -32.03 5.31
N ALA A 110 -12.43 -31.44 4.11
CA ALA A 110 -11.94 -32.16 2.94
C ALA A 110 -10.48 -32.64 3.11
N ALA A 111 -9.63 -31.86 3.78
CA ALA A 111 -8.25 -32.23 4.04
C ALA A 111 -8.15 -33.38 5.05
N GLU A 112 -8.96 -33.36 6.11
CA GLU A 112 -9.05 -34.45 7.08
C GLU A 112 -9.54 -35.74 6.42
N ASP A 113 -10.63 -35.68 5.66
CA ASP A 113 -11.21 -36.81 4.94
C ASP A 113 -10.24 -37.39 3.89
N ALA A 114 -9.56 -36.52 3.13
CA ALA A 114 -8.60 -36.92 2.11
C ALA A 114 -7.34 -37.57 2.71
N ALA A 115 -6.84 -37.02 3.82
CA ALA A 115 -5.68 -37.59 4.52
C ALA A 115 -6.01 -38.94 5.18
N GLU A 116 -7.20 -39.09 5.76
CA GLU A 116 -7.63 -40.35 6.40
C GLU A 116 -7.91 -41.46 5.39
N SER A 117 -8.56 -41.13 4.27
CA SER A 117 -8.94 -42.11 3.24
C SER A 117 -7.80 -42.47 2.28
N PHE A 118 -6.66 -41.77 2.36
CA PHE A 118 -5.54 -41.99 1.45
C PHE A 118 -4.91 -43.37 1.63
N ASN A 119 -4.76 -44.09 0.52
CA ASN A 119 -4.05 -45.35 0.47
C ASN A 119 -2.96 -45.31 -0.60
N ARG A 120 -1.71 -45.44 -0.15
CA ARG A 120 -0.51 -45.36 -0.97
C ARG A 120 -0.46 -46.41 -2.10
N THR A 121 -1.11 -47.56 -1.94
CA THR A 121 -1.11 -48.60 -2.98
C THR A 121 -1.80 -48.17 -4.28
N ASN A 122 -2.60 -47.12 -4.24
CA ASN A 122 -3.34 -46.61 -5.39
C ASN A 122 -2.59 -45.50 -6.14
N VAL A 123 -1.38 -45.14 -5.71
CA VAL A 123 -0.60 -44.05 -6.31
C VAL A 123 0.31 -44.60 -7.41
N PRO A 124 0.20 -44.10 -8.66
CA PRO A 124 1.13 -44.44 -9.72
C PRO A 124 2.55 -43.97 -9.37
N GLU A 125 3.57 -44.78 -9.66
CA GLU A 125 4.97 -44.40 -9.40
C GLU A 125 5.41 -43.13 -10.16
N ASN A 126 4.79 -42.84 -11.30
CA ASN A 126 5.09 -41.66 -12.14
C ASN A 126 4.02 -40.55 -11.99
N TYR A 127 3.62 -40.20 -10.77
CA TYR A 127 2.75 -39.05 -10.54
C TYR A 127 3.48 -37.72 -10.75
N THR A 128 2.88 -36.84 -11.54
CA THR A 128 3.37 -35.47 -11.78
C THR A 128 2.41 -34.45 -11.17
N PHE A 129 2.95 -33.30 -10.76
CA PHE A 129 2.17 -32.21 -10.17
C PHE A 129 2.67 -30.84 -10.65
N TYR A 130 1.86 -29.81 -10.42
CA TYR A 130 2.21 -28.42 -10.73
C TYR A 130 3.12 -27.84 -9.63
N SER A 131 4.42 -27.76 -9.87
CA SER A 131 5.38 -27.13 -8.95
C SER A 131 5.40 -25.61 -9.14
N ALA A 132 5.32 -24.88 -8.03
CA ALA A 132 5.39 -23.43 -8.04
C ALA A 132 6.78 -22.87 -8.45
N LYS A 133 7.82 -23.71 -8.40
CA LYS A 133 9.22 -23.35 -8.71
C LYS A 133 9.68 -23.91 -10.06
N ASP A 134 9.40 -25.18 -10.29
CA ASP A 134 10.11 -25.99 -11.29
C ASP A 134 9.25 -26.32 -12.52
N SER A 135 7.93 -26.15 -12.45
CA SER A 135 7.05 -26.41 -13.61
C SER A 135 7.30 -25.41 -14.74
N TYR A 136 7.32 -25.94 -15.96
CA TYR A 136 7.38 -25.16 -17.19
C TYR A 136 6.16 -24.23 -17.30
N ILE A 137 6.38 -22.95 -17.55
CA ILE A 137 5.31 -21.97 -17.81
C ILE A 137 5.35 -21.63 -19.31
N ALA A 138 4.22 -21.78 -20.00
CA ALA A 138 4.12 -21.42 -21.41
C ALA A 138 4.44 -19.93 -21.63
N GLY A 139 5.46 -19.64 -22.45
CA GLY A 139 5.88 -18.27 -22.80
C GLY A 139 7.00 -17.66 -21.95
N ASP A 140 7.57 -18.40 -21.00
CA ASP A 140 8.68 -17.94 -20.17
C ASP A 140 10.05 -18.24 -20.81
N THR A 141 10.86 -17.20 -21.05
CA THR A 141 12.15 -17.27 -21.77
C THR A 141 13.36 -17.56 -20.87
N GLU A 142 13.24 -17.46 -19.55
CA GLU A 142 14.35 -17.59 -18.57
C GLU A 142 14.37 -18.96 -17.87
N GLN A 143 14.28 -20.05 -18.63
CA GLN A 143 14.15 -21.38 -18.02
C GLN A 143 15.49 -22.07 -17.73
N SER A 144 15.53 -22.68 -16.54
CA SER A 144 16.53 -23.64 -16.06
C SER A 144 16.82 -24.71 -17.10
N GLU A 145 18.10 -24.93 -17.42
CA GLU A 145 18.59 -25.98 -18.33
C GLU A 145 18.29 -27.41 -17.83
N ASN A 146 17.79 -27.57 -16.60
CA ASN A 146 17.40 -28.86 -16.01
C ASN A 146 15.87 -28.93 -15.81
N LEU A 147 15.11 -28.87 -16.91
CA LEU A 147 13.67 -29.16 -16.89
C LEU A 147 13.47 -30.65 -17.10
N ASP A 148 13.39 -31.39 -15.99
CA ASP A 148 12.97 -32.79 -16.03
C ASP A 148 11.45 -32.83 -16.26
N ASN A 149 11.04 -32.78 -17.53
CA ASN A 149 9.64 -32.86 -17.97
C ASN A 149 8.95 -34.18 -17.53
N SER A 150 9.71 -35.11 -16.96
CA SER A 150 9.20 -36.35 -16.36
C SER A 150 8.49 -36.14 -15.01
N THR A 151 8.83 -35.08 -14.27
CA THR A 151 8.45 -34.94 -12.85
C THR A 151 7.39 -33.87 -12.62
N TYR A 152 7.42 -32.79 -13.39
CA TYR A 152 6.54 -31.64 -13.21
C TYR A 152 5.61 -31.42 -14.40
N THR A 153 4.36 -31.11 -14.11
CA THR A 153 3.37 -30.82 -15.15
C THR A 153 3.57 -29.40 -15.68
N PRO A 154 3.61 -29.19 -17.02
CA PRO A 154 3.65 -27.86 -17.60
C PRO A 154 2.35 -27.11 -17.30
N MET A 155 2.48 -25.81 -17.04
CA MET A 155 1.38 -24.94 -16.63
C MET A 155 1.13 -23.83 -17.65
N GLU A 156 -0.14 -23.46 -17.78
CA GLU A 156 -0.63 -22.33 -18.56
C GLU A 156 -1.25 -21.31 -17.61
N LEU A 157 -0.84 -20.06 -17.68
CA LEU A 157 -1.32 -19.00 -16.80
C LEU A 157 -1.98 -17.89 -17.62
N TYR A 158 -3.05 -17.33 -17.08
CA TYR A 158 -3.85 -16.27 -17.71
C TYR A 158 -3.94 -15.08 -16.75
N THR A 159 -3.82 -13.86 -17.27
CA THR A 159 -3.92 -12.65 -16.43
C THR A 159 -5.37 -12.41 -16.03
N ASP A 160 -5.60 -12.26 -14.73
CA ASP A 160 -6.93 -12.05 -14.17
C ASP A 160 -6.97 -10.77 -13.31
N SER A 161 -7.95 -9.90 -13.56
CA SER A 161 -8.09 -8.62 -12.85
C SER A 161 -8.52 -8.77 -11.40
N HIS A 162 -9.24 -9.85 -11.06
CA HIS A 162 -9.61 -10.18 -9.68
C HIS A 162 -8.38 -10.52 -8.84
N PHE A 163 -7.36 -11.12 -9.46
CA PHE A 163 -6.07 -11.45 -8.84
C PHE A 163 -5.01 -10.38 -9.13
N TYR A 164 -5.39 -9.09 -9.15
CA TYR A 164 -4.46 -7.97 -9.33
C TYR A 164 -3.64 -8.01 -10.64
N ASN A 165 -4.21 -8.59 -11.70
CA ASN A 165 -3.56 -8.84 -12.99
C ASN A 165 -2.35 -9.79 -12.89
N ILE A 166 -2.27 -10.59 -11.83
CA ILE A 166 -1.29 -11.67 -11.71
C ILE A 166 -1.71 -12.81 -12.65
N PRO A 167 -0.79 -13.41 -13.42
CA PRO A 167 -1.07 -14.61 -14.20
C PRO A 167 -1.40 -15.80 -13.29
N VAL A 168 -2.62 -16.33 -13.41
CA VAL A 168 -3.14 -17.43 -12.60
C VAL A 168 -3.87 -18.48 -13.46
N ASN A 169 -4.10 -19.66 -12.91
CA ASN A 169 -4.96 -20.69 -13.49
C ASN A 169 -6.05 -21.13 -12.50
N LEU A 170 -7.31 -21.05 -12.93
CA LEU A 170 -8.48 -21.35 -12.11
C LEU A 170 -8.87 -22.84 -12.12
N ASN A 171 -8.20 -23.69 -12.91
CA ASN A 171 -8.55 -25.11 -13.05
C ASN A 171 -7.75 -26.03 -12.12
N TYR A 172 -6.61 -25.57 -11.59
CA TYR A 172 -5.75 -26.38 -10.73
C TYR A 172 -5.04 -25.50 -9.69
N SER A 173 -4.63 -26.13 -8.60
CA SER A 173 -3.72 -25.52 -7.63
C SER A 173 -2.25 -25.86 -7.95
N ILE A 174 -1.34 -25.10 -7.35
CA ILE A 174 0.11 -25.36 -7.43
C ILE A 174 0.65 -25.76 -6.06
N VAL A 175 1.79 -26.45 -6.07
CA VAL A 175 2.47 -26.92 -4.86
C VAL A 175 3.84 -26.24 -4.75
N HIS A 176 4.08 -25.64 -3.59
CA HIS A 176 5.36 -25.10 -3.20
C HIS A 176 6.05 -26.07 -2.22
N VAL A 177 7.19 -26.61 -2.65
CA VAL A 177 8.10 -27.39 -1.80
C VAL A 177 9.32 -26.52 -1.46
N PRO A 178 9.61 -26.24 -0.18
CA PRO A 178 10.81 -25.51 0.24
C PRO A 178 12.10 -26.23 -0.19
N THR A 179 13.18 -25.49 -0.37
CA THR A 179 14.44 -26.03 -0.92
C THR A 179 15.11 -27.07 -0.01
N ASN A 180 14.82 -27.07 1.30
CA ASN A 180 15.38 -28.03 2.26
C ASN A 180 14.57 -29.32 2.38
N ILE A 181 13.46 -29.46 1.64
CA ILE A 181 12.58 -30.63 1.68
C ILE A 181 12.69 -31.35 0.34
N TYR A 182 12.88 -32.66 0.38
CA TYR A 182 12.91 -33.49 -0.81
C TYR A 182 11.50 -33.95 -1.18
N TYR A 183 11.08 -33.72 -2.42
CA TYR A 183 9.70 -33.98 -2.84
C TYR A 183 9.39 -35.48 -3.00
N GLU A 184 10.41 -36.32 -3.24
CA GLU A 184 10.23 -37.78 -3.34
C GLU A 184 10.30 -38.48 -1.98
N ASP A 185 10.53 -37.75 -0.88
CA ASP A 185 10.38 -38.34 0.44
C ASP A 185 8.95 -38.85 0.59
N ASP A 186 8.81 -40.13 0.94
CA ASP A 186 7.53 -40.83 1.06
C ASP A 186 6.37 -40.00 1.68
N PRO A 187 6.53 -39.40 2.87
CA PRO A 187 5.46 -38.63 3.50
C PRO A 187 5.14 -37.32 2.74
N VAL A 188 6.13 -36.73 2.09
CA VAL A 188 6.00 -35.50 1.32
C VAL A 188 5.24 -35.81 0.03
N TYR A 189 5.70 -36.82 -0.70
CA TYR A 189 5.07 -37.32 -1.92
C TYR A 189 3.61 -37.70 -1.70
N ASP A 190 3.32 -38.45 -0.64
CA ASP A 190 1.95 -38.82 -0.27
C ASP A 190 1.09 -37.59 -0.01
N THR A 191 1.64 -36.60 0.70
CA THR A 191 0.94 -35.34 0.99
C THR A 191 0.63 -34.55 -0.28
N ILE A 192 1.60 -34.44 -1.19
CA ILE A 192 1.37 -33.80 -2.49
C ILE A 192 0.23 -34.52 -3.20
N LYS A 193 0.23 -35.86 -3.19
CA LYS A 193 -0.77 -36.64 -3.91
C LYS A 193 -2.18 -36.51 -3.32
N TRP A 194 -2.37 -36.77 -2.02
CA TRP A 194 -3.72 -36.74 -1.46
C TRP A 194 -4.31 -35.33 -1.44
N SER A 195 -3.46 -34.31 -1.25
CA SER A 195 -3.90 -32.91 -1.24
C SER A 195 -4.36 -32.39 -2.60
N GLU A 196 -4.16 -33.13 -3.70
CA GLU A 196 -4.73 -32.84 -5.01
C GLU A 196 -6.27 -32.85 -5.00
N SER A 197 -6.88 -33.68 -4.14
CA SER A 197 -8.34 -33.71 -3.96
C SER A 197 -8.93 -32.40 -3.44
N LEU A 198 -8.10 -31.52 -2.87
CA LEU A 198 -8.53 -30.20 -2.39
C LEU A 198 -8.84 -29.23 -3.54
N ASP A 199 -8.38 -29.51 -4.77
CA ASP A 199 -8.63 -28.65 -5.92
C ASP A 199 -10.12 -28.45 -6.18
N ASP A 200 -10.92 -29.51 -6.08
CA ASP A 200 -12.37 -29.44 -6.23
C ASP A 200 -13.00 -28.51 -5.18
N VAL A 201 -12.53 -28.56 -3.94
CA VAL A 201 -13.04 -27.73 -2.83
C VAL A 201 -12.62 -26.28 -3.03
N PHE A 202 -11.37 -26.03 -3.45
CA PHE A 202 -10.91 -24.68 -3.75
C PHE A 202 -11.72 -24.04 -4.88
N ILE A 203 -11.99 -24.80 -5.94
CA ILE A 203 -12.79 -24.39 -7.08
C ILE A 203 -14.24 -24.12 -6.65
N GLN A 204 -14.85 -25.02 -5.87
CA GLN A 204 -16.21 -24.85 -5.35
C GLN A 204 -16.35 -23.63 -4.43
N ASN A 205 -15.36 -23.39 -3.56
CA ASN A 205 -15.32 -22.19 -2.72
C ASN A 205 -15.28 -20.93 -3.57
N TYR A 206 -14.45 -20.90 -4.62
CA TYR A 206 -14.35 -19.75 -5.53
C TYR A 206 -15.65 -19.52 -6.33
N TYR A 207 -16.32 -20.57 -6.80
CA TYR A 207 -17.62 -20.44 -7.45
C TYR A 207 -18.72 -19.96 -6.50
N SER A 208 -18.63 -20.33 -5.23
CA SER A 208 -19.59 -19.90 -4.19
C SER A 208 -19.38 -18.45 -3.78
N ASP A 209 -18.12 -18.00 -3.70
CA ASP A 209 -17.75 -16.61 -3.42
C ASP A 209 -16.62 -16.15 -4.35
N PRO A 210 -16.95 -15.55 -5.51
CA PRO A 210 -15.96 -15.02 -6.46
C PRO A 210 -15.13 -13.87 -5.91
N ALA A 211 -15.47 -13.30 -4.74
CA ALA A 211 -14.64 -12.27 -4.10
C ALA A 211 -13.46 -12.88 -3.31
N LEU A 212 -13.39 -14.21 -3.18
CA LEU A 212 -12.26 -14.88 -2.55
C LEU A 212 -10.97 -14.64 -3.33
N SER A 213 -9.93 -14.24 -2.60
CA SER A 213 -8.57 -14.17 -3.13
C SER A 213 -7.93 -15.57 -3.12
N PHE A 214 -6.64 -15.66 -2.85
CA PHE A 214 -5.93 -16.94 -2.76
C PHE A 214 -6.42 -17.79 -1.59
N GLN A 215 -6.47 -19.09 -1.83
CA GLN A 215 -6.73 -20.15 -0.85
C GLN A 215 -5.46 -20.98 -0.68
N TYR A 216 -5.20 -21.42 0.54
CA TYR A 216 -3.96 -22.09 0.90
C TYR A 216 -4.20 -23.28 1.81
N PHE A 217 -3.47 -24.35 1.55
CA PHE A 217 -3.30 -25.48 2.46
C PHE A 217 -1.81 -25.59 2.82
N GLY A 218 -1.51 -25.61 4.11
CA GLY A 218 -0.15 -25.79 4.62
C GLY A 218 -0.05 -27.12 5.37
N SER A 219 0.84 -27.99 4.90
CA SER A 219 1.15 -29.25 5.58
C SER A 219 2.12 -29.03 6.73
N SER A 220 2.00 -29.86 7.77
CA SER A 220 2.98 -29.94 8.88
C SER A 220 4.38 -30.33 8.42
N LEU A 221 4.51 -30.93 7.23
CA LEU A 221 5.78 -31.28 6.60
C LEU A 221 6.46 -30.07 5.91
N GLY A 222 5.81 -28.90 5.86
CA GLY A 222 6.35 -27.68 5.27
C GLY A 222 5.99 -27.47 3.79
N ILE A 223 5.15 -28.34 3.22
CA ILE A 223 4.61 -28.19 1.86
C ILE A 223 3.42 -27.24 1.90
N MET A 224 3.28 -26.42 0.87
CA MET A 224 2.16 -25.50 0.74
C MET A 224 1.48 -25.69 -0.63
N ARG A 225 0.16 -25.83 -0.64
CA ARG A 225 -0.66 -25.85 -1.85
C ARG A 225 -1.45 -24.55 -1.94
N SER A 226 -1.45 -23.91 -3.10
CA SER A 226 -2.14 -22.63 -3.31
C SER A 226 -3.03 -22.64 -4.54
N TYR A 227 -4.25 -22.13 -4.37
CA TYR A 227 -5.22 -21.92 -5.44
C TYR A 227 -5.61 -20.44 -5.52
N PRO A 228 -5.78 -19.86 -6.72
CA PRO A 228 -5.50 -20.48 -8.02
C PRO A 228 -4.00 -20.70 -8.25
N GLY A 229 -3.67 -21.56 -9.21
CA GLY A 229 -2.28 -21.82 -9.57
C GLY A 229 -1.59 -20.55 -10.07
N SER A 230 -0.44 -20.14 -9.50
CA SER A 230 0.26 -18.90 -9.88
C SER A 230 1.77 -19.09 -10.07
N GLY A 231 2.36 -18.36 -11.03
CA GLY A 231 3.80 -18.40 -11.28
C GLY A 231 4.65 -17.57 -10.30
N THR A 232 4.04 -17.01 -9.25
CA THR A 232 4.67 -15.96 -8.39
C THR A 232 5.78 -16.46 -7.48
N PHE A 233 5.86 -17.77 -7.21
CA PHE A 233 6.84 -18.35 -6.29
C PHE A 233 8.09 -18.90 -6.97
N LYS A 234 8.30 -18.60 -8.27
CA LYS A 234 9.58 -18.91 -8.91
C LYS A 234 10.71 -18.21 -8.15
N GLN A 235 11.67 -19.00 -7.68
CA GLN A 235 12.90 -18.45 -7.12
C GLN A 235 13.62 -17.68 -8.23
N GLN A 236 13.96 -16.41 -7.96
CA GLN A 236 14.95 -15.73 -8.78
C GLN A 236 16.24 -16.56 -8.77
N PRO A 237 16.91 -16.75 -9.92
CA PRO A 237 18.20 -17.42 -9.94
C PRO A 237 19.11 -16.68 -8.96
N ALA A 238 19.55 -17.37 -7.92
CA ALA A 238 20.48 -16.82 -6.97
C ALA A 238 21.68 -16.29 -7.77
N LEU A 239 22.00 -15.00 -7.62
CA LEU A 239 23.29 -14.46 -8.02
C LEU A 239 24.35 -15.28 -7.28
N ARG A 240 24.83 -16.35 -7.93
CA ARG A 240 26.08 -17.02 -7.56
C ARG A 240 27.20 -16.06 -7.90
N THR A 241 27.39 -15.03 -7.08
CA THR A 241 28.69 -14.36 -7.00
C THR A 241 29.65 -15.34 -6.35
N LEU A 242 30.53 -15.90 -7.17
CA LEU A 242 31.83 -16.42 -6.77
C LEU A 242 32.65 -15.33 -6.06
#